data_AF-A0A3R7D1F5-F1
#
_entry.id   AF-A0A3R7D1F5-F1
#
_cell.length_a   1.000
_cell.length_b   1.000
_cell.length_c   1.000
_cell.angle_alpha   90.00
_cell.angle_beta   90.00
_cell.angle_gamma   90.00
#
_symmetry.space_group_name_H-M   'P 1'
#
loop_
_entity.id
_entity.type
_entity.pdbx_description
1 polymer ?
#
loop_
_entity_poly.entity_id
_entity_poly.type
_entity_poly.pdbx_seq_one_letter_code
_entity_poly.pdbx_strand_id
1 'polypeptide(L)'
;MPDQRHVFLQTFALREDDYVFGDRKFAGNAQSTVVFRYMELSWHPIGIGKDRWLHHTSFLWDYSPRNMQYLQNPAKQPKYRAHRDHTDFLCKLKDVVSSQDDLFHAFHRELHSHFDVDDVMLTPDEVHALTSSEHRKSTRWVEVTAPSSPPASA
;
A
#
# COMPACT_ATOMS: atom_id res chain seq x y z
N MET A 1 -6.09 34.06 -7.66
CA MET A 1 -5.78 33.00 -6.68
C MET A 1 -5.12 31.87 -7.44
N PRO A 2 -3.88 31.44 -7.11
CA PRO A 2 -3.31 30.28 -7.78
C PRO A 2 -4.16 29.04 -7.45
N ASP A 3 -4.38 28.19 -8.45
CA ASP A 3 -5.08 26.92 -8.31
C ASP A 3 -4.34 26.05 -7.27
N GLN A 4 -4.99 25.77 -6.13
CA GLN A 4 -4.41 24.98 -5.03
C GLN A 4 -4.01 23.56 -5.48
N ARG A 5 -4.54 23.05 -6.60
CA ARG A 5 -4.18 21.73 -7.14
C ARG A 5 -2.73 21.66 -7.65
N HIS A 6 -2.19 22.78 -8.15
CA HIS A 6 -0.82 22.84 -8.67
C HIS A 6 0.26 22.84 -7.57
N VAL A 7 -0.09 23.26 -6.35
CA VAL A 7 0.87 23.35 -5.23
C VAL A 7 1.17 21.98 -4.61
N PHE A 8 0.21 21.05 -4.64
CA PHE A 8 0.38 19.71 -4.04
C PHE A 8 1.24 18.75 -4.88
N LEU A 9 1.28 18.89 -6.21
CA LEU A 9 2.11 18.02 -7.06
C LEU A 9 3.61 18.37 -6.95
N GLN A 10 3.97 19.62 -6.63
CA GLN A 10 5.37 20.01 -6.36
C GLN A 10 5.90 19.56 -4.99
N THR A 11 5.10 18.85 -4.20
CA THR A 11 5.49 18.35 -2.87
C THR A 11 5.56 16.83 -2.76
N PHE A 12 5.30 16.08 -3.84
CA PHE A 12 5.51 14.63 -3.86
C PHE A 12 7.01 14.31 -3.71
N ALA A 13 7.34 13.44 -2.75
CA ALA A 13 8.69 12.91 -2.62
C ALA A 13 8.67 11.49 -2.05
N LEU A 14 9.72 10.73 -2.38
CA LEU A 14 10.12 9.57 -1.59
C LEU A 14 11.02 10.08 -0.46
N ARG A 15 10.66 9.77 0.78
CA ARG A 15 11.43 10.13 1.96
C ARG A 15 11.63 8.92 2.85
N GLU A 16 12.88 8.49 2.95
CA GLU A 16 13.20 7.16 3.51
C GLU A 16 12.39 6.10 2.73
N ASP A 17 11.51 5.36 3.39
CA ASP A 17 10.65 4.35 2.78
C ASP A 17 9.20 4.83 2.62
N ASP A 18 8.94 6.13 2.63
CA ASP A 18 7.58 6.69 2.63
C ASP A 18 7.33 7.63 1.44
N TYR A 19 6.16 7.52 0.83
CA TYR A 19 5.66 8.51 -0.12
C TYR A 19 4.95 9.63 0.64
N VAL A 20 5.42 10.87 0.43
CA VAL A 20 5.00 12.04 1.19
C VAL A 20 4.57 13.20 0.28
N PHE A 21 3.62 14.00 0.78
CA PHE A 21 3.40 15.37 0.31
C PHE A 21 3.96 16.31 1.38
N GLY A 22 5.12 16.90 1.11
CA GLY A 22 5.88 17.67 2.09
C GLY A 22 6.31 16.78 3.26
N ASP A 23 5.80 17.07 4.46
CA ASP A 23 6.11 16.32 5.67
C ASP A 23 5.01 15.33 6.09
N ARG A 24 4.00 15.09 5.24
CA ARG A 24 2.88 14.18 5.53
C ARG A 24 2.91 12.94 4.64
N LYS A 25 2.82 11.77 5.27
CA LYS A 25 2.85 10.46 4.60
C LYS A 25 1.47 10.06 4.09
N PHE A 26 1.42 9.52 2.87
CA PHE A 26 0.20 8.93 2.31
C PHE A 26 0.39 7.49 1.81
N ALA A 27 1.61 6.99 1.70
CA ALA A 27 1.87 5.58 1.38
C ALA A 27 3.27 5.16 1.85
N GLY A 28 3.51 3.85 1.95
CA GLY A 28 4.82 3.27 2.23
C GLY A 28 5.39 2.56 1.01
N ASN A 29 6.69 2.65 0.81
CA ASN A 29 7.46 1.92 -0.18
C ASN A 29 7.93 0.58 0.44
N ALA A 30 7.33 -0.54 0.03
CA ALA A 30 7.80 -1.86 0.43
C ALA A 30 8.22 -2.66 -0.82
N GLN A 31 9.50 -3.01 -0.86
CA GLN A 31 10.09 -3.73 -1.98
C GLN A 31 10.79 -4.99 -1.49
N SER A 32 10.56 -6.11 -2.17
CA SER A 32 11.17 -7.40 -1.84
C SER A 32 11.74 -8.06 -3.08
N THR A 33 12.94 -8.61 -2.97
CA THR A 33 13.56 -9.44 -4.01
C THR A 33 13.05 -10.86 -3.93
N VAL A 34 12.47 -11.36 -5.02
CA VAL A 34 11.96 -12.73 -5.08
C VAL A 34 12.96 -13.61 -5.81
N VAL A 35 13.54 -14.57 -5.10
CA VAL A 35 14.37 -15.63 -5.68
C VAL A 35 13.46 -16.81 -6.01
N PHE A 36 13.07 -16.96 -7.27
CA PHE A 36 12.39 -18.17 -7.73
C PHE A 36 13.40 -19.32 -7.80
N ARG A 37 13.24 -20.35 -6.95
CA ARG A 37 13.87 -21.65 -7.18
C ARG A 37 13.17 -22.29 -8.37
N TYR A 38 13.95 -22.76 -9.34
CA TYR A 38 13.50 -23.53 -10.49
C TYR A 38 12.50 -24.61 -10.07
N MET A 39 11.24 -24.50 -10.50
CA MET A 39 10.39 -25.65 -10.72
C MET A 39 10.50 -25.98 -12.21
N GLU A 40 11.16 -27.09 -12.52
CA GLU A 40 11.02 -27.77 -13.81
C GLU A 40 9.53 -28.05 -14.03
N LEU A 41 9.06 -28.06 -15.28
CA LEU A 41 7.66 -28.23 -15.75
C LEU A 41 6.94 -26.95 -16.24
N SER A 42 7.64 -26.09 -16.98
CA SER A 42 7.07 -25.49 -18.20
C SER A 42 8.15 -24.80 -19.03
N TRP A 43 8.34 -25.29 -20.25
CA TRP A 43 9.24 -24.73 -21.25
C TRP A 43 8.63 -23.48 -21.88
N HIS A 44 8.84 -22.31 -21.26
CA HIS A 44 8.96 -21.04 -21.97
C HIS A 44 10.20 -20.33 -21.42
N PRO A 45 11.27 -20.15 -22.22
CA PRO A 45 12.54 -19.66 -21.75
C PRO A 45 12.54 -18.12 -21.73
N ILE A 46 11.87 -17.53 -20.73
CA ILE A 46 12.29 -16.20 -20.25
C ILE A 46 13.24 -16.48 -19.09
N GLY A 47 14.51 -16.70 -19.44
CA GLY A 47 15.57 -17.06 -18.51
C GLY A 47 15.85 -15.94 -17.51
N ILE A 48 15.16 -15.93 -16.37
CA ILE A 48 15.42 -14.98 -15.28
C ILE A 48 15.12 -15.68 -13.95
N GLY A 49 16.06 -16.51 -13.52
CA GLY A 49 16.07 -17.17 -12.22
C GLY A 49 17.08 -16.48 -11.30
N LYS A 50 16.90 -15.18 -11.01
CA LYS A 50 17.50 -14.44 -9.86
C LYS A 50 17.15 -12.95 -9.77
N ASP A 51 16.58 -12.33 -10.80
CA ASP A 51 16.44 -10.86 -10.85
C ASP A 51 14.99 -10.38 -10.96
N ARG A 52 14.14 -10.71 -9.97
CA ARG A 52 12.77 -10.18 -9.91
C ARG A 52 12.54 -9.41 -8.63
N TRP A 53 11.94 -8.24 -8.79
CA TRP A 53 11.60 -7.33 -7.71
C TRP A 53 10.09 -7.24 -7.61
N LEU A 54 9.57 -7.38 -6.40
CA LEU A 54 8.18 -7.13 -6.08
C LEU A 54 8.12 -5.80 -5.34
N HIS A 55 7.53 -4.79 -5.96
CA HIS A 55 7.13 -3.57 -5.29
C HIS A 55 5.66 -3.70 -4.90
N HIS A 56 5.36 -3.56 -3.61
CA HIS A 56 4.00 -3.53 -3.10
C HIS A 56 3.83 -2.30 -2.22
N THR A 57 2.75 -1.56 -2.42
CA THR A 57 2.43 -0.38 -1.63
C THR A 57 0.95 -0.32 -1.33
N SER A 58 0.61 0.41 -0.27
CA SER A 58 -0.76 0.71 0.14
C SER A 58 -0.94 2.21 0.20
N PHE A 59 -1.86 2.75 -0.61
CA PHE A 59 -2.20 4.17 -0.61
C PHE A 59 -3.31 4.48 0.38
N LEU A 60 -3.11 5.53 1.17
CA LEU A 60 -4.09 6.05 2.13
C LEU A 60 -5.11 6.95 1.41
N TRP A 61 -6.06 6.35 0.68
CA TRP A 61 -7.03 7.10 -0.12
C TRP A 61 -7.94 8.00 0.73
N ASP A 62 -8.79 7.41 1.57
CA ASP A 62 -9.73 8.12 2.46
C ASP A 62 -9.96 7.35 3.77
N TYR A 63 -8.90 7.15 4.54
CA TYR A 63 -9.01 6.42 5.79
C TYR A 63 -9.86 7.15 6.84
N SER A 64 -10.44 6.38 7.75
CA SER A 64 -11.11 6.93 8.94
C SER A 64 -10.09 7.24 10.03
N PRO A 65 -9.97 8.49 10.53
CA PRO A 65 -9.11 8.82 11.67
C PRO A 65 -9.43 8.00 12.93
N ARG A 66 -10.71 7.63 13.12
CA ARG A 66 -11.13 6.77 14.23
C ARG A 66 -10.47 5.40 14.17
N ASN A 67 -10.37 4.81 12.98
CA ASN A 67 -9.74 3.50 12.82
C ASN A 67 -8.21 3.57 12.99
N MET A 68 -7.61 4.73 12.77
CA MET A 68 -6.17 4.91 13.00
C MET A 68 -5.81 4.86 14.50
N GLN A 69 -6.78 5.01 15.40
CA GLN A 69 -6.57 4.84 16.85
C GLN A 69 -6.24 3.40 17.24
N TYR A 70 -6.58 2.42 16.40
CA TYR A 70 -6.20 1.03 16.62
C TYR A 70 -4.70 0.78 16.40
N LEU A 71 -4.00 1.69 15.72
CA LEU A 71 -2.58 1.57 15.44
C LEU A 71 -1.76 2.28 16.51
N GLN A 72 -0.85 1.56 17.14
CA GLN A 72 0.12 2.17 18.04
C GLN A 72 1.14 3.00 17.27
N ASN A 73 1.70 4.03 17.91
CA ASN A 73 2.88 4.71 17.36
C ASN A 73 4.06 3.73 17.45
N PRO A 74 4.75 3.42 16.33
CA PRO A 74 5.83 2.45 16.35
C PRO A 74 7.03 2.99 17.13
N ALA A 75 7.67 2.13 17.93
CA ALA A 75 8.86 2.51 18.70
C ALA A 75 10.03 2.94 17.78
N LYS A 76 10.13 2.30 16.61
CA LYS A 76 11.03 2.71 15.52
C LYS A 76 10.22 3.51 14.49
N GLN A 77 10.49 4.80 14.39
CA GLN A 77 9.84 5.70 13.45
C GLN A 77 10.89 6.53 12.70
N PRO A 78 10.59 6.98 11.47
CA PRO A 78 11.48 7.86 10.73
C PRO A 78 11.65 9.19 11.47
N LYS A 79 12.84 9.80 11.38
CA LYS A 79 13.18 10.99 12.20
C LYS A 79 12.22 12.16 11.93
N TYR A 80 11.81 12.33 10.68
CA TYR A 80 10.92 13.42 10.28
C TYR A 80 9.47 13.24 10.75
N ARG A 81 9.09 12.05 11.25
CA ARG A 81 7.80 11.90 11.95
C ARG A 81 7.72 12.81 13.18
N ALA A 82 8.86 13.06 13.83
CA ALA A 82 8.97 13.98 14.97
C ALA A 82 7.93 13.69 16.08
N HIS A 83 7.68 12.40 16.35
CA HIS A 83 6.69 11.94 17.34
C HIS A 83 5.25 12.44 17.14
N ARG A 84 4.93 12.95 15.95
CA ARG A 84 3.55 13.30 15.57
C ARG A 84 2.64 12.09 15.66
N ASP A 85 1.39 12.35 16.03
CA ASP A 85 0.33 11.35 15.97
C ASP A 85 -0.06 11.05 14.52
N HIS A 86 -0.93 10.06 14.33
CA HIS A 86 -1.37 9.66 12.99
C HIS A 86 -2.16 10.74 12.26
N THR A 87 -2.92 11.59 12.97
CA THR A 87 -3.72 12.66 12.37
C THR A 87 -2.86 13.76 11.78
N ASP A 88 -1.76 14.10 12.44
CA ASP A 88 -0.82 15.14 12.00
C ASP A 88 0.21 14.60 11.00
N PHE A 89 0.61 13.34 11.14
CA PHE A 89 1.63 12.73 10.30
C PHE A 89 1.11 12.21 8.96
N LEU A 90 -0.08 11.60 8.93
CA LEU A 90 -0.64 11.01 7.72
C LEU A 90 -1.52 12.02 6.98
N CYS A 91 -1.61 11.91 5.66
CA CYS A 91 -2.60 12.63 4.86
C CYS A 91 -3.38 11.67 3.95
N LYS A 92 -4.55 12.12 3.51
CA LYS A 92 -5.44 11.38 2.62
C LYS A 92 -5.14 11.76 1.19
N LEU A 93 -5.08 10.76 0.31
CA LEU A 93 -4.84 10.99 -1.10
C LEU A 93 -6.01 11.69 -1.80
N LYS A 94 -7.26 11.42 -1.36
CA LYS A 94 -8.46 12.04 -1.93
C LYS A 94 -8.50 13.57 -1.82
N ASP A 95 -7.72 14.14 -0.90
CA ASP A 95 -7.67 15.59 -0.67
C ASP A 95 -6.78 16.29 -1.72
N VAL A 96 -5.99 15.50 -2.46
CA VAL A 96 -4.99 15.96 -3.43
C VAL A 96 -5.29 15.46 -4.85
N VAL A 97 -5.75 14.22 -4.97
CA VAL A 97 -6.00 13.55 -6.25
C VAL A 97 -7.50 13.46 -6.51
N SER A 98 -7.91 13.81 -7.73
CA SER A 98 -9.31 13.94 -8.13
C SER A 98 -10.11 12.64 -8.00
N SER A 99 -9.55 11.51 -8.42
CA SER A 99 -10.19 10.20 -8.35
C SER A 99 -9.15 9.07 -8.33
N GLN A 100 -9.57 7.87 -7.92
CA GLN A 100 -8.71 6.69 -7.98
C GLN A 100 -8.39 6.32 -9.43
N ASP A 101 -9.35 6.47 -10.34
CA ASP A 101 -9.15 6.19 -11.77
C ASP A 101 -8.09 7.11 -12.38
N ASP A 102 -8.13 8.41 -12.06
CA ASP A 102 -7.11 9.36 -12.51
C ASP A 102 -5.72 8.97 -11.99
N LEU A 103 -5.64 8.48 -10.75
CA LEU A 103 -4.39 7.98 -10.17
C LEU A 103 -3.88 6.76 -10.93
N PHE A 104 -4.73 5.77 -11.19
CA PHE A 104 -4.36 4.56 -11.93
C PHE A 104 -3.92 4.88 -13.36
N HIS A 105 -4.65 5.75 -14.06
CA HIS A 105 -4.25 6.20 -15.40
C HIS A 105 -2.92 6.95 -15.39
N ALA A 106 -2.67 7.79 -14.37
CA ALA A 106 -1.38 8.47 -14.24
C ALA A 106 -0.25 7.47 -13.99
N PHE A 107 -0.42 6.49 -13.11
CA PHE A 107 0.58 5.44 -12.87
C PHE A 107 0.88 4.64 -14.13
N HIS A 108 -0.17 4.18 -14.82
CA HIS A 108 -0.03 3.40 -16.06
C HIS A 108 0.75 4.19 -17.10
N ARG A 109 0.35 5.45 -17.35
CA ARG A 109 1.05 6.34 -18.29
C ARG A 109 2.53 6.57 -17.92
N GLU A 110 2.83 6.87 -16.66
CA GLU A 110 4.22 7.11 -16.23
C GLU A 110 5.05 5.83 -16.24
N LEU A 111 4.46 4.66 -15.96
CA LEU A 111 5.18 3.40 -16.08
C LEU A 111 5.52 3.11 -17.55
N HIS A 112 4.57 3.27 -18.46
CA HIS A 112 4.79 3.07 -19.90
C HIS A 112 5.73 4.11 -20.52
N SER A 113 5.89 5.30 -19.92
CA SER A 113 6.83 6.31 -20.41
C SER A 113 8.29 5.95 -20.08
N HIS A 114 8.51 5.13 -19.06
CA HIS A 114 9.84 4.78 -18.54
C HIS A 114 10.22 3.32 -18.73
N PHE A 115 9.25 2.42 -18.88
CA PHE A 115 9.44 0.97 -18.93
C PHE A 115 8.59 0.35 -20.03
N ASP A 116 9.02 -0.83 -20.49
CA ASP A 116 8.16 -1.72 -21.25
C ASP A 116 7.25 -2.46 -20.27
N VAL A 117 5.93 -2.33 -20.44
CA VAL A 117 4.93 -2.76 -19.47
C VAL A 117 3.86 -3.57 -20.19
N ASP A 118 3.62 -4.77 -19.67
CA ASP A 118 2.55 -5.65 -20.12
C ASP A 118 1.47 -5.74 -19.05
N ASP A 119 0.22 -5.45 -19.43
CA ASP A 119 -0.93 -5.68 -18.57
C ASP A 119 -1.27 -7.18 -18.53
N VAL A 120 -1.15 -7.78 -17.34
CA VAL A 120 -1.45 -9.20 -17.11
C VAL A 120 -2.77 -9.33 -16.36
N MET A 121 -3.76 -9.96 -16.99
CA MET A 121 -5.01 -10.33 -16.34
C MET A 121 -4.96 -11.79 -15.90
N LEU A 122 -5.26 -12.06 -14.63
CA LEU A 122 -5.41 -13.41 -14.12
C LEU A 122 -6.85 -13.87 -14.28
N THR A 123 -7.02 -15.08 -14.77
CA THR A 123 -8.33 -15.75 -14.83
C THR A 123 -8.82 -16.10 -13.42
N PRO A 124 -10.14 -16.25 -13.21
CA PRO A 124 -10.68 -16.68 -11.91
C PRO A 124 -10.05 -17.99 -11.39
N ASP A 125 -9.76 -18.93 -12.29
CA ASP A 125 -9.16 -20.22 -11.94
C ASP A 125 -7.70 -20.07 -11.47
N GLU A 126 -6.92 -19.20 -12.11
CA GLU A 126 -5.55 -18.89 -11.69
C GLU A 126 -5.53 -18.19 -10.32
N VAL A 127 -6.46 -17.25 -10.09
CA VAL A 127 -6.61 -16.60 -8.78
C VAL A 127 -6.97 -17.62 -7.71
N HIS A 128 -7.90 -18.55 -8.00
CA HIS A 128 -8.29 -19.60 -7.08
C HIS A 128 -7.11 -20.54 -6.75
N ALA A 129 -6.37 -20.98 -7.77
CA ALA A 129 -5.19 -21.82 -7.58
C ALA A 129 -4.15 -21.14 -6.66
N LEU A 130 -3.85 -19.86 -6.90
CA LEU A 130 -2.89 -19.09 -6.10
C LEU A 130 -3.34 -18.87 -4.65
N THR A 131 -4.63 -18.61 -4.43
CA THR A 131 -5.20 -18.32 -3.11
C THR A 131 -5.49 -19.56 -2.28
N SER A 132 -5.67 -20.73 -2.92
CA SER A 132 -5.93 -22.01 -2.25
C SER A 132 -4.72 -22.60 -1.48
N SER A 133 -3.51 -22.09 -1.75
CA SER A 133 -2.28 -22.53 -1.12
C SER A 133 -2.32 -22.38 0.42
N GLU A 134 -1.92 -23.44 1.13
CA GLU A 134 -1.98 -23.57 2.60
C GLU A 134 -1.32 -22.38 3.34
N HIS A 135 -0.23 -21.84 2.78
CA HIS A 135 0.53 -20.75 3.38
C HIS A 135 -0.23 -19.42 3.45
N ARG A 136 -1.33 -19.26 2.69
CA ARG A 136 -2.17 -18.06 2.68
C ARG A 136 -3.41 -18.15 3.59
N LYS A 137 -3.59 -19.27 4.31
CA LYS A 137 -4.69 -19.48 5.28
C LYS A 137 -4.35 -19.06 6.72
N SER A 138 -3.33 -18.23 6.91
CA SER A 138 -2.87 -17.83 8.27
C SER A 138 -3.84 -16.89 9.00
N THR A 139 -4.74 -16.21 8.29
CA THR A 139 -5.61 -15.18 8.88
C THR A 139 -7.04 -15.70 8.94
N ARG A 140 -7.61 -15.70 10.15
CA ARG A 140 -9.00 -16.07 10.44
C ARG A 140 -9.77 -14.81 10.85
N TRP A 141 -10.97 -14.65 10.32
CA TRP A 141 -11.91 -13.67 10.86
C TRP A 141 -12.27 -14.04 12.30
N VAL A 142 -12.11 -13.07 13.21
CA VAL A 142 -12.51 -13.22 14.61
C VAL A 142 -13.68 -12.26 14.83
N GLU A 143 -14.82 -12.81 15.21
CA GLU A 143 -15.92 -11.99 15.74
C GLU A 143 -15.54 -11.50 17.14
N VAL A 144 -15.31 -10.20 17.27
CA VAL A 144 -15.09 -9.58 18.57
C VAL A 144 -16.46 -9.29 19.17
N THR A 145 -16.92 -10.13 20.10
CA THR A 145 -18.09 -9.81 20.92
C THR A 145 -17.74 -8.63 21.83
N ALA A 146 -18.55 -7.57 21.82
CA ALA A 146 -18.32 -6.42 22.70
C ALA A 146 -18.32 -6.87 24.18
N PRO A 147 -17.44 -6.31 25.03
CA PRO A 147 -17.45 -6.64 26.46
C PRO A 147 -18.81 -6.27 27.05
N SER A 148 -19.44 -7.21 27.76
CA SER A 148 -20.67 -6.99 28.51
C SER A 148 -20.46 -5.81 29.47
N SER A 149 -21.36 -4.82 29.43
CA SER A 149 -21.36 -3.68 30.35
C SER A 149 -21.21 -4.15 31.80
N PRO A 150 -20.42 -3.45 32.63
CA PRO A 150 -20.34 -3.79 34.05
C PRO A 150 -21.73 -3.64 34.70
N PRO A 151 -22.09 -4.49 35.68
CA PRO A 151 -23.36 -4.36 36.38
C PRO A 151 -23.43 -3.00 37.06
N ALA A 152 -24.59 -2.34 36.95
CA ALA A 152 -24.87 -1.10 37.63
C ALA A 152 -24.68 -1.29 39.14
N SER A 153 -23.75 -0.53 39.73
CA SER A 153 -23.57 -0.42 41.17
C SER A 153 -24.85 0.17 41.77
N ALA A 154 -25.52 -0.61 42.62
CA ALA A 154 -26.62 -0.20 43.48
C ALA A 154 -26.11 0.44 44.77
#